data_AF-A0A428BMV0-F1
#
_entry.id   AF-A0A428BMV0-F1
#
_cell.length_a   1.000
_cell.length_b   1.000
_cell.length_c   1.000
_cell.angle_alpha   90.00
_cell.angle_beta   90.00
_cell.angle_gamma   90.00
#
_symmetry.space_group_name_H-M   'P 1'
#
loop_
_entity.id
_entity.type
_entity.pdbx_description
1 polymer ?
#
loop_
_entity_poly.entity_id
_entity_poly.type
_entity_poly.pdbx_seq_one_letter_code
_entity_poly.pdbx_strand_id
1 'polypeptide(L)'
;MFEKMIEDLKSNILESVERYLKNHEKIPPKKLNLISKTELKEELNIGDKTLSSWEHAGLRQYIPPIEDTRKAYYKISEVLKFLGVEECE
;
A
#
# COMPACT_ATOMS: atom_id res chain seq x y z
N MET A 1 -37.11 -27.98 8.99
CA MET A 1 -36.76 -27.57 7.61
C MET A 1 -36.23 -26.13 7.60
N PHE A 2 -36.96 -25.16 8.14
CA PHE A 2 -36.51 -23.77 8.26
C PHE A 2 -35.24 -23.57 9.10
N GLU A 3 -35.13 -24.24 10.25
CA GLU A 3 -33.94 -24.13 11.10
C GLU A 3 -32.66 -24.60 10.42
N LYS A 4 -32.76 -25.66 9.60
CA LYS A 4 -31.64 -26.16 8.81
C LYS A 4 -31.17 -25.13 7.78
N MET A 5 -32.11 -24.46 7.13
CA MET A 5 -31.83 -23.35 6.20
C MET A 5 -31.11 -22.18 6.89
N ILE A 6 -31.47 -21.88 8.15
CA ILE A 6 -30.83 -20.82 8.93
C ILE A 6 -29.40 -21.22 9.32
N GLU A 7 -29.16 -22.47 9.70
CA GLU A 7 -27.80 -22.96 9.95
C GLU A 7 -26.93 -22.96 8.68
N ASP A 8 -27.47 -23.43 7.56
CA ASP A 8 -26.76 -23.41 6.27
C ASP A 8 -26.40 -21.97 5.86
N LEU A 9 -27.30 -21.00 6.10
CA LEU A 9 -27.04 -19.59 5.82
C LEU A 9 -25.93 -19.03 6.73
N LYS A 10 -25.96 -19.35 8.03
CA LYS A 10 -24.93 -18.91 8.99
C LYS A 10 -23.55 -19.43 8.60
N SER A 11 -23.45 -20.72 8.25
CA SER A 11 -22.18 -21.33 7.83
C SER A 11 -21.63 -20.71 6.55
N ASN A 12 -22.49 -20.44 5.55
CA ASN A 12 -22.05 -19.79 4.30
C ASN A 12 -21.55 -18.36 4.51
N ILE A 13 -22.23 -17.59 5.38
CA ILE A 13 -21.78 -16.23 5.73
C ILE A 13 -20.44 -16.29 6.45
N LEU A 14 -20.29 -17.21 7.41
CA LEU A 14 -19.05 -17.37 8.15
C LEU A 14 -17.89 -17.74 7.21
N GLU A 15 -18.09 -18.70 6.32
CA GLU A 15 -17.08 -19.11 5.32
C GLU A 15 -16.68 -17.93 4.41
N SER A 16 -17.66 -17.13 3.98
CA SER A 16 -17.42 -15.95 3.14
C SER A 16 -16.58 -14.90 3.87
N VAL A 17 -16.87 -14.66 5.15
CA VAL A 17 -16.10 -13.73 6.00
C VAL A 17 -14.69 -14.25 6.25
N GLU A 18 -14.53 -15.53 6.59
CA GLU A 18 -13.21 -16.15 6.77
C GLU A 18 -12.36 -16.06 5.49
N ARG A 19 -12.96 -16.31 4.33
CA ARG A 19 -12.29 -16.19 3.03
C ARG A 19 -11.84 -14.76 2.76
N TYR A 20 -12.69 -13.78 3.09
CA TYR A 20 -12.34 -12.36 2.97
C TYR A 20 -11.18 -11.99 3.89
N LEU A 21 -11.23 -12.36 5.18
CA LEU A 21 -10.18 -12.06 6.16
C LEU A 21 -8.84 -12.71 5.77
N LYS A 22 -8.84 -13.98 5.36
CA LYS A 22 -7.63 -14.68 4.89
C LYS A 22 -6.99 -14.02 3.66
N ASN A 23 -7.78 -13.35 2.82
CA ASN A 23 -7.26 -12.62 1.67
C ASN A 23 -6.80 -11.20 2.04
N HIS A 24 -7.49 -10.56 2.98
CA HIS A 24 -7.21 -9.19 3.42
C HIS A 24 -6.01 -9.09 4.39
N GLU A 25 -5.83 -10.06 5.29
CA GLU A 25 -4.68 -10.11 6.22
C GLU A 25 -3.33 -10.36 5.55
N LYS A 26 -3.32 -10.83 4.29
CA LYS A 26 -2.08 -11.02 3.52
C LYS A 26 -1.39 -9.71 3.17
N ILE A 27 -2.11 -8.60 3.20
CA ILE A 27 -1.57 -7.27 2.95
C ILE A 27 -1.46 -6.62 4.33
N PRO A 28 -0.34 -6.80 5.05
CA PRO A 28 -0.15 -6.09 6.31
C PRO A 28 -0.34 -4.60 6.00
N PRO A 29 -1.22 -3.89 6.74
CA PRO A 29 -1.35 -2.45 6.56
C PRO A 29 0.06 -1.89 6.67
N LYS A 30 0.55 -1.23 5.62
CA LYS A 30 1.89 -0.61 5.61
C LYS A 30 1.87 0.49 6.67
N LYS A 31 2.10 0.14 7.94
CA LYS A 31 1.94 1.03 9.11
C LYS A 31 2.73 2.33 8.98
N LEU A 32 3.79 2.29 8.18
CA LEU A 32 4.70 3.41 7.94
C LEU A 32 4.32 4.25 6.71
N ASN A 33 3.35 3.82 5.90
CA ASN A 33 2.99 4.43 4.61
C ASN A 33 4.22 4.74 3.73
N LEU A 34 5.21 3.85 3.79
CA LEU A 34 6.43 3.92 3.00
C LEU A 34 6.33 2.98 1.81
N ILE A 35 6.87 3.43 0.67
CA ILE A 35 6.98 2.66 -0.55
C ILE A 35 8.44 2.68 -1.03
N SER A 36 8.95 1.53 -1.46
CA SER A 36 10.30 1.45 -2.02
C SER A 36 10.36 2.09 -3.41
N LYS A 37 11.56 2.48 -3.87
CA LYS A 37 11.78 3.00 -5.23
C LYS A 37 11.24 2.06 -6.32
N THR A 38 11.37 0.74 -6.14
CA THR A 38 10.91 -0.25 -7.12
C THR A 38 9.39 -0.33 -7.15
N GLU A 39 8.75 -0.52 -5.99
CA GLU A 39 7.29 -0.58 -5.89
C GLU A 39 6.64 0.71 -6.40
N LEU A 40 7.22 1.88 -6.10
CA LEU A 40 6.69 3.16 -6.55
C LEU A 40 6.67 3.28 -8.08
N LYS A 41 7.72 2.77 -8.73
CA LYS A 41 7.79 2.75 -10.20
C LYS A 41 6.79 1.79 -10.80
N GLU A 42 6.61 0.62 -10.18
CA GLU A 42 5.64 -0.37 -10.65
C GLU A 42 4.20 0.16 -10.52
N GLU A 43 3.85 0.73 -9.38
CA GLU A 43 2.51 1.26 -9.11
C GLU A 43 2.15 2.46 -10.01
N LEU A 44 3.09 3.39 -10.22
CA LEU A 44 2.86 4.58 -11.04
C LEU A 44 3.24 4.38 -12.52
N ASN A 45 3.79 3.21 -12.87
CA ASN A 45 4.33 2.89 -14.19
C ASN A 45 5.26 3.98 -14.75
N ILE A 46 6.20 4.45 -13.92
CA ILE A 46 7.14 5.53 -14.25
C ILE A 46 8.56 5.02 -14.45
N GLY A 47 9.30 5.65 -15.38
CA GLY A 47 10.71 5.35 -15.61
C GLY A 47 11.66 6.00 -14.60
N ASP A 48 12.90 5.50 -14.57
CA ASP A 48 14.00 6.03 -13.73
C ASP A 48 14.22 7.54 -13.85
N LYS A 49 14.08 8.08 -15.07
CA LYS A 49 14.29 9.50 -15.35
C LYS A 49 13.23 10.37 -14.67
N THR A 50 11.98 9.91 -14.64
CA THR A 50 10.87 10.63 -14.00
C THR A 50 11.09 10.72 -12.50
N LEU A 51 11.42 9.59 -11.86
CA LEU A 51 11.67 9.60 -10.43
C LEU A 51 12.90 10.44 -10.07
N SER A 52 13.96 10.39 -10.88
CA SER A 52 15.14 11.24 -10.70
C SER A 52 14.77 12.73 -10.81
N SER A 53 13.88 13.10 -11.74
CA SER A 53 13.36 14.47 -11.85
C SER A 53 12.61 14.89 -10.59
N TRP A 54 11.82 14.00 -9.99
CA TRP A 54 11.09 14.29 -8.75
C TRP A 54 12.02 14.44 -7.55
N GLU A 55 13.06 13.60 -7.46
CA GLU A 55 14.13 13.73 -6.45
C GLU A 55 14.81 15.12 -6.55
N HIS A 56 15.08 15.62 -7.77
CA HIS A 56 15.65 16.97 -7.97
C HIS A 56 14.66 18.11 -7.71
N ALA A 57 13.38 17.88 -7.98
CA ALA A 57 12.31 18.84 -7.73
C ALA A 57 11.92 18.95 -6.25
N GLY A 58 12.47 18.10 -5.38
CA GLY A 58 12.32 18.20 -3.93
C GLY A 58 11.59 17.04 -3.26
N LEU A 59 11.34 15.93 -3.96
CA LEU A 59 10.76 14.73 -3.34
C LEU A 59 11.73 14.14 -2.30
N ARG A 60 11.30 14.13 -1.03
CA ARG A 60 12.12 13.66 0.10
C ARG A 60 12.37 12.16 0.04
N GLN A 61 13.64 11.77 0.04
CA GLN A 61 14.09 10.39 0.17
C GLN A 61 14.32 10.05 1.65
N TYR A 62 13.79 8.91 2.09
CA TYR A 62 14.01 8.37 3.42
C TYR A 62 14.97 7.19 3.31
N ILE A 63 16.16 7.34 3.89
CA ILE A 63 17.19 6.31 3.92
C ILE A 63 17.29 5.81 5.36
N PRO A 64 17.20 4.48 5.60
CA PRO A 64 17.35 3.94 6.95
C PRO A 64 18.77 4.23 7.48
N PRO A 65 18.93 4.52 8.79
CA PRO A 65 20.21 4.85 9.40
C PRO A 65 21.16 3.64 9.54
N ILE A 66 20.77 2.47 9.05
CA ILE A 66 21.59 1.25 9.08
C ILE A 66 22.46 1.24 7.82
N GLU A 67 23.78 1.34 8.03
CA GLU A 67 24.82 1.67 7.03
C GLU A 67 24.89 0.75 5.80
N ASP A 68 24.22 -0.42 5.80
CA ASP A 68 24.35 -1.41 4.72
C ASP A 68 23.22 -1.40 3.69
N THR A 69 22.18 -0.57 3.87
CA THR A 69 21.07 -0.51 2.91
C THR A 69 20.95 0.87 2.27
N ARG A 70 21.56 1.05 1.09
CA ARG A 70 21.30 2.20 0.18
C ARG A 70 19.87 2.21 -0.40
N LYS A 71 18.90 1.63 0.30
CA LYS A 71 17.51 1.54 -0.13
C LYS A 71 16.80 2.82 0.26
N ALA A 72 16.48 3.63 -0.75
CA ALA A 72 15.64 4.81 -0.59
C ALA A 72 14.16 4.41 -0.54
N TYR A 73 13.45 4.95 0.44
CA TYR A 73 12.02 4.85 0.61
C TYR A 73 11.36 6.22 0.43
N TYR A 74 10.10 6.21 0.02
CA TYR A 74 9.27 7.39 -0.15
C TYR A 74 8.05 7.29 0.74
N LYS A 75 7.61 8.42 1.29
CA LYS A 75 6.33 8.48 2.00
C LYS A 75 5.22 8.67 0.98
N ILE A 76 4.22 7.79 0.98
CA ILE A 76 3.12 7.81 0.01
C ILE A 76 2.41 9.18 0.02
N SER A 77 2.14 9.75 1.20
CA SER A 77 1.50 11.07 1.32
C SER A 77 2.29 12.19 0.63
N GLU A 78 3.63 12.16 0.71
CA GLU A 78 4.46 13.19 0.08
C GLU A 78 4.53 13.01 -1.44
N VAL A 79 4.50 11.76 -1.92
CA VAL A 79 4.39 11.48 -3.35
C VAL A 79 3.04 11.96 -3.89
N LEU A 80 1.94 11.69 -3.19
CA LEU A 80 0.60 12.14 -3.61
C LEU A 80 0.49 13.67 -3.63
N LYS A 81 1.02 14.34 -2.59
CA LYS A 81 1.14 15.81 -2.60
C LYS A 81 1.98 16.31 -3.77
N PHE A 82 3.09 15.63 -4.08
CA PHE A 82 3.95 15.98 -5.22
C PHE A 82 3.24 15.82 -6.57
N LEU A 83 2.29 14.87 -6.67
CA LEU A 83 1.42 14.70 -7.83
C LEU A 83 0.29 15.75 -7.91
N GLY A 84 0.20 16.68 -6.95
CA GLY A 84 -0.86 17.69 -6.90
C GLY A 84 -2.19 17.15 -6.37
N VAL A 85 -2.19 15.96 -5.74
CA VAL A 85 -3.34 15.47 -5.00
C VAL A 85 -3.33 16.16 -3.63
N GLU A 86 -4.06 17.26 -3.51
CA GLU A 86 -4.35 17.84 -2.21
C GLU A 86 -5.41 16.95 -1.54
N GLU A 87 -5.10 16.41 -0.36
CA GLU A 87 -6.10 15.77 0.50
C GLU A 87 -7.14 16.85 0.81
N CYS A 88 -8.30 16.78 0.15
CA CYS A 88 -9.44 17.63 0.49
C CYS A 88 -9.87 17.26 1.91
N GLU A 89 -9.62 18.17 2.86
CA GLU A 89 -10.16 18.12 4.22
C GLU A 89 -11.69 18.23 4.23
#